data_AF-A0A0V8DHY3-F1
#
_entry.id   AF-A0A0V8DHY3-F1
#
_cell.length_a   1.000
_cell.length_b   1.000
_cell.length_c   1.000
_cell.angle_alpha   90.00
_cell.angle_beta   90.00
_cell.angle_gamma   90.00
#
_symmetry.space_group_name_H-M   'P 1'
#
loop_
_entity.id
_entity.type
_entity.pdbx_description
1 polymer ?
#
loop_
_entity_poly.entity_id
_entity_poly.type
_entity_poly.pdbx_seq_one_letter_code
_entity_poly.pdbx_strand_id
1 'polypeptide(L)' 'MKLAVITDSSTDFAEKYKTYENLFVLDIPISIDGVDYDLQKNFS' A
#
# COMPACT_ATOMS: atom_id res chain seq x y z
N MET A 1 14.90 -8.08 19.58
CA MET A 1 13.51 -7.60 19.41
C MET A 1 13.19 -7.62 17.93
N LYS A 2 12.02 -8.10 17.51
CA LYS A 2 11.58 -8.11 16.10
C LYS A 2 10.49 -7.06 15.92
N LEU A 3 10.72 -6.05 15.09
CA LEU A 3 9.81 -4.92 14.88
C LEU A 3 9.13 -5.02 13.53
N ALA A 4 7.80 -4.89 13.51
CA ALA A 4 7.01 -4.70 12.29
C ALA A 4 6.70 -3.22 12.11
N VAL A 5 6.68 -2.77 10.86
CA VAL A 5 6.30 -1.41 10.44
C VAL A 5 5.03 -1.54 9.60
N ILE A 6 3.99 -0.81 9.96
CA ILE A 6 2.68 -0.87 9.30
C ILE A 6 2.32 0.54 8.84
N THR A 7 1.90 0.66 7.58
CA THR A 7 1.40 1.90 6.98
C THR A 7 0.28 1.60 5.99
N ASP A 8 -0.24 2.62 5.32
CA ASP A 8 -1.26 2.48 4.28
C ASP A 8 -0.78 3.00 2.91
N SER A 9 -1.55 2.66 1.87
CA SER A 9 -1.31 3.00 0.47
C SER A 9 -1.37 4.50 0.14
N SER A 10 -1.80 5.37 1.07
CA SER A 10 -1.72 6.83 0.87
C SER A 10 -0.32 7.39 1.07
N THR A 11 0.57 6.61 1.69
CA THR A 11 1.92 7.04 2.00
C THR A 11 2.77 7.09 0.74
N ASP A 12 3.27 8.27 0.40
CA ASP A 12 4.33 8.43 -0.61
C ASP A 12 5.70 8.24 0.06
N PHE A 13 6.35 7.11 -0.23
CA PHE A 13 7.66 6.79 0.31
C PHE A 13 8.60 6.21 -0.76
N ALA A 14 9.89 6.48 -0.59
CA ALA A 14 10.91 6.09 -1.57
C ALA A 14 10.95 4.56 -1.82
N GLU A 15 11.13 4.18 -3.08
CA GLU A 15 11.21 2.78 -3.56
C GLU A 15 12.14 1.88 -2.72
N LYS A 16 13.26 2.44 -2.23
CA LYS A 16 14.23 1.71 -1.41
C LYS A 16 13.64 1.10 -0.12
N TYR A 17 12.49 1.59 0.34
CA TYR A 17 11.80 1.08 1.53
C TYR A 17 10.81 -0.04 1.20
N LYS A 18 10.38 -0.21 -0.06
CA LYS A 18 9.46 -1.28 -0.47
C LYS A 18 10.07 -2.69 -0.37
N THR A 19 11.39 -2.77 -0.30
CA THR A 19 12.12 -4.05 -0.18
C THR A 19 12.30 -4.51 1.27
N TYR A 20 11.82 -3.75 2.25
CA TYR A 20 11.99 -4.08 3.66
C TYR A 20 11.02 -5.20 4.06
N GLU A 21 11.57 -6.34 4.48
CA GLU A 21 10.79 -7.54 4.82
C GLU A 21 9.82 -7.35 6.00
N ASN A 22 10.01 -6.31 6.80
CA ASN A 22 9.18 -6.00 7.95
C ASN A 22 8.22 -4.83 7.74
N LEU A 23 8.08 -4.34 6.49
CA LEU A 23 7.10 -3.34 6.11
C LEU A 23 5.82 -4.02 5.59
N PHE A 24 4.68 -3.64 6.15
CA PHE A 24 3.36 -4.09 5.74
C PHE A 24 2.53 -2.87 5.34
N VAL A 25 1.94 -2.90 4.14
CA VAL A 25 1.15 -1.80 3.59
C VAL A 25 -0.30 -2.25 3.48
N LEU A 26 -1.22 -1.45 4.02
CA LEU A 26 -2.65 -1.66 3.92
C LEU A 26 -3.23 -0.87 2.73
N ASP A 27 -4.01 -1.55 1.90
CA ASP A 27 -4.68 -0.90 0.76
C ASP A 27 -5.88 -0.08 1.23
N ILE A 28 -6.00 1.13 0.69
CA ILE A 28 -7.17 1.99 0.85
C ILE A 28 -8.05 1.78 -0.38
N PRO A 29 -9.31 1.30 -0.22
CA PRO A 29 -10.18 1.05 -1.36
C PRO A 29 -10.57 2.38 -2.03
N ILE A 30 -10.63 2.37 -3.35
CA ILE A 30 -11.15 3.49 -4.14
C ILE A 30 -12.43 3.04 -4.84
N SER A 31 -13.49 3.84 -4.72
CA SER A 31 -14.74 3.63 -5.46
C SER A 31 -15.02 4.86 -6.31
N ILE A 32 -15.18 4.68 -7.63
CA ILE A 32 -15.52 5.74 -8.59
C ILE A 32 -16.77 5.30 -9.33
N ASP A 33 -17.81 6.13 -9.30
CA ASP A 33 -19.12 5.84 -9.91
C ASP A 33 -19.73 4.49 -9.48
N GLY A 34 -19.47 4.08 -8.23
CA GLY A 34 -19.96 2.82 -7.67
C GLY A 34 -19.19 1.57 -8.11
N VAL A 35 -18.08 1.75 -8.82
CA VAL A 35 -17.14 0.68 -9.18
C VAL A 35 -15.95 0.73 -8.24
N ASP A 36 -15.63 -0.40 -7.61
CA ASP A 36 -14.48 -0.52 -6.73
C ASP A 36 -13.21 -0.87 -7.53
N TYR A 37 -12.11 -0.19 -7.18
CA TYR A 37 -10.82 -0.30 -7.83
C TYR A 37 -9.77 -0.87 -6.88
N ASP A 38 -9.06 -1.89 -7.36
CA ASP A 38 -7.85 -2.41 -6.75
C ASP A 38 -6.66 -1.63 -7.32
N LEU A 39 -6.11 -0.71 -6.51
CA LEU A 39 -5.00 0.16 -6.90
C LEU A 39 -3.76 -0.61 -7.37
N GLN A 40 -3.49 -1.80 -6.82
CA GLN A 40 -2.32 -2.58 -7.17
C GLN A 40 -2.49 -3.30 -8.52
N LYS A 41 -3.71 -3.65 -8.91
CA LYS A 41 -4.01 -4.33 -10.18
C LYS A 41 -4.39 -3.41 -11.32
N ASN A 42 -5.02 -2.28 -11.03
CA ASN A 42 -5.71 -1.48 -12.04
C ASN A 42 -4.90 -0.26 -12.51
N PHE A 43 -3.83 0.10 -11.82
CA PHE A 43 -2.99 1.26 -12.13
C PHE A 43 -1.49 0.95 -12.15
N SER A 44 -1.12 -0.33 -12.32
CA SER A 44 0.26 -0.81 -12.46
C SER A 44 0.82 -0.67 -13.88
#